data_AF-G9N2B2-F1
#
_entry.id   AF-G9N2B2-F1
#
_cell.length_a   1.000
_cell.length_b   1.000
_cell.length_c   1.000
_cell.angle_alpha   90.00
_cell.angle_beta   90.00
_cell.angle_gamma   90.00
#
_symmetry.space_group_name_H-M   'P 1'
#
loop_
_entity.id
_entity.type
_entity.pdbx_description
1 polymer ?
#
loop_
_entity_poly.entity_id
_entity_poly.type
_entity_poly.pdbx_seq_one_letter_code
_entity_poly.pdbx_strand_id
1 'polypeptide(L)'
;AGLFPIAARFNHACDPVNNVEYEFDHDNGVLTMMVREDITAGTELKISYGKNLSPQDLYLCYGFRCSCGGCKGLSDREVDTISTQW
;
A
#
# COMPACT_ATOMS: atom_id res chain seq x y z
N ALA A 1 16.38 -0.56 8.21
CA ALA A 1 15.64 -0.39 6.94
C ALA A 1 16.28 -1.28 5.88
N GLY A 2 15.50 -1.81 4.95
CA GLY A 2 15.98 -2.68 3.86
C GLY A 2 15.32 -2.31 2.53
N LEU A 3 15.96 -2.64 1.41
CA LEU A 3 15.46 -2.38 0.06
C LEU A 3 15.17 -3.73 -0.63
N PHE A 4 13.91 -3.95 -1.01
CA PHE A 4 13.46 -5.17 -1.68
C PHE A 4 12.84 -4.83 -3.04
N PRO A 5 13.64 -4.76 -4.12
CA PRO A 5 13.19 -4.26 -5.42
C PRO A 5 12.03 -5.04 -6.05
N ILE A 6 11.88 -6.33 -5.72
CA ILE A 6 10.75 -7.14 -6.19
C ILE A 6 9.45 -6.72 -5.48
N ALA A 7 9.49 -6.63 -4.15
CA ALA A 7 8.33 -6.22 -3.34
C ALA A 7 7.91 -4.77 -3.60
N ALA A 8 8.85 -3.90 -3.95
CA ALA A 8 8.59 -2.50 -4.31
C ALA A 8 7.69 -2.33 -5.57
N ARG A 9 7.42 -3.40 -6.32
CA ARG A 9 6.52 -3.37 -7.49
C ARG A 9 5.05 -3.55 -7.13
N PHE A 10 4.75 -3.97 -5.91
CA PHE A 10 3.37 -4.21 -5.49
C PHE A 10 2.71 -2.87 -5.15
N ASN A 11 1.56 -2.62 -5.78
CA ASN A 11 0.77 -1.43 -5.49
C ASN A 11 0.06 -1.53 -4.14
N HIS A 12 -0.44 -0.39 -3.68
CA HIS A 12 -1.18 -0.28 -2.43
C HIS A 12 -2.66 -0.70 -2.56
N ALA A 13 -3.16 -1.45 -1.59
CA ALA A 13 -4.56 -1.44 -1.18
C ALA A 13 -4.63 -1.37 0.34
N CYS A 14 -5.64 -0.66 0.87
CA CYS A 14 -5.84 -0.58 2.32
C CYS A 14 -6.20 -1.96 2.89
N ASP A 15 -5.89 -2.21 4.15
CA ASP A 15 -6.44 -3.37 4.85
C ASP A 15 -7.95 -3.17 5.10
N PRO A 16 -8.81 -4.20 4.93
CA PRO A 16 -8.51 -5.58 4.52
C PRO A 16 -8.57 -5.85 3.00
N VAL A 17 -8.63 -4.81 2.15
CA VAL A 17 -8.80 -4.94 0.68
C VAL A 17 -7.54 -5.46 -0.04
N ASN A 18 -6.35 -5.34 0.54
CA ASN A 18 -5.15 -5.98 0.00
C ASN A 18 -5.29 -7.51 -0.02
N ASN A 19 -4.75 -8.15 -1.06
CA ASN A 19 -4.80 -9.60 -1.25
C ASN A 19 -3.46 -10.30 -0.97
N VAL A 20 -2.40 -9.52 -0.68
CA VAL A 20 -1.09 -10.02 -0.26
C VAL A 20 -0.70 -9.43 1.09
N GLU A 21 -0.20 -10.29 1.96
CA GLU A 21 0.49 -9.94 3.21
C GLU A 21 1.99 -10.12 3.05
N TYR A 22 2.75 -9.47 3.92
CA TYR A 22 4.19 -9.67 3.98
C TYR A 22 4.70 -9.63 5.42
N GLU A 23 5.79 -10.35 5.64
CA GLU A 23 6.51 -10.41 6.90
C GLU A 23 8.01 -10.48 6.62
N PHE A 24 8.82 -9.82 7.44
CA PHE A 24 10.27 -9.92 7.35
C PHE A 24 10.77 -11.03 8.27
N ASP A 25 11.32 -12.08 7.68
CA ASP A 25 12.00 -13.16 8.39
C ASP A 25 13.39 -12.69 8.79
N HIS A 26 13.57 -12.44 10.09
CA HIS A 26 14.81 -11.95 10.66
C HIS A 26 15.93 -13.00 10.70
N ASP A 27 15.59 -14.28 10.78
CA ASP A 27 16.57 -15.37 10.88
C ASP A 27 17.25 -15.60 9.52
N ASN A 28 16.47 -15.49 8.44
CA ASN A 28 16.94 -15.70 7.07
C ASN A 28 17.23 -14.39 6.31
N GLY A 29 16.82 -13.23 6.85
CA GLY A 29 17.03 -11.92 6.23
C GLY A 29 16.22 -11.72 4.95
N VAL A 30 15.03 -12.32 4.85
CA VAL A 30 14.20 -12.31 3.65
C VAL A 30 12.83 -11.70 3.91
N LEU A 31 12.21 -11.13 2.87
CA LEU A 31 10.84 -10.66 2.92
C LEU A 31 9.92 -11.73 2.31
N THR A 32 9.09 -12.33 3.16
CA THR A 32 8.10 -13.33 2.74
C THR A 32 6.81 -12.60 2.35
N MET A 33 6.26 -12.93 1.19
CA MET A 33 4.99 -12.37 0.68
C MET A 33 4.01 -13.50 0.40
N MET A 34 2.78 -13.38 0.92
CA MET A 34 1.80 -14.46 0.95
C MET A 34 0.44 -13.95 0.48
N VAL A 35 -0.22 -14.69 -0.42
CA VAL A 35 -1.60 -14.41 -0.81
C VAL A 35 -2.56 -14.81 0.33
N ARG A 36 -3.61 -14.01 0.55
CA ARG A 36 -4.63 -14.28 1.59
C ARG A 36 -5.64 -15.36 1.20
N GLU A 37 -5.82 -15.56 -0.09
CA GLU A 37 -6.81 -16.47 -0.68
C GLU A 37 -6.35 -16.90 -2.08
N ASP A 38 -7.11 -17.80 -2.71
CA ASP A 38 -6.86 -18.21 -4.09
C ASP A 38 -7.07 -17.04 -5.06
N ILE A 39 -6.10 -16.82 -5.95
CA ILE A 39 -6.10 -15.69 -6.88
C ILE A 39 -6.13 -16.19 -8.32
N THR A 40 -7.12 -15.73 -9.09
CA THR A 40 -7.22 -15.99 -10.53
C THR A 40 -6.04 -15.36 -11.27
N ALA A 41 -5.46 -16.09 -12.23
CA ALA A 41 -4.39 -15.58 -13.06
C ALA A 41 -4.74 -14.24 -13.74
N GLY A 42 -3.81 -13.28 -13.69
CA GLY A 42 -4.00 -11.93 -14.21
C GLY A 42 -4.57 -10.93 -13.19
N THR A 43 -5.03 -11.38 -12.02
CA THR A 43 -5.41 -10.47 -10.93
C THR A 43 -4.19 -9.75 -10.39
N GLU A 44 -4.30 -8.44 -10.22
CA GLU A 44 -3.25 -7.62 -9.61
C GLU A 44 -3.01 -8.00 -8.14
N LEU A 45 -1.74 -8.18 -7.77
CA LEU A 45 -1.31 -8.39 -6.39
C LEU A 45 -1.02 -7.04 -5.72
N LYS A 46 -1.64 -6.81 -4.56
CA LYS A 46 -1.56 -5.55 -3.80
C LYS A 46 -1.28 -5.83 -2.33
N ILE A 47 -0.45 -4.97 -1.75
CA ILE A 47 -0.09 -4.99 -0.33
C ILE A 47 -0.61 -3.74 0.37
N SER A 48 -0.76 -3.78 1.69
CA SER A 48 -0.91 -2.54 2.47
C SER A 48 0.47 -1.95 2.76
N TYR A 49 0.68 -0.65 2.53
CA TYR A 49 1.99 0.01 2.75
C TYR A 49 2.26 0.32 4.23
N GLY A 50 1.27 0.11 5.09
CA GLY A 50 1.40 0.29 6.51
C GLY A 50 0.05 0.11 7.20
N LYS A 51 0.09 -0.32 8.46
CA LYS A 51 -1.11 -0.38 9.28
C LYS A 51 -1.56 1.05 9.59
N ASN A 52 -2.83 1.35 9.36
CA ASN A 52 -3.48 2.62 9.70
C ASN A 52 -2.93 3.88 9.00
N LEU A 53 -2.29 3.74 7.83
CA LEU A 53 -1.97 4.92 7.01
C LEU A 53 -3.26 5.55 6.50
N SER A 54 -3.45 6.84 6.76
CA SER A 54 -4.56 7.59 6.19
C SER A 54 -4.32 7.87 4.70
N PRO A 55 -5.37 8.16 3.91
CA PRO A 55 -5.20 8.62 2.53
C PRO A 55 -4.27 9.84 2.40
N GLN A 56 -4.24 10.71 3.41
CA GLN A 56 -3.31 11.85 3.48
C GLN A 56 -1.85 11.39 3.66
N ASP A 57 -1.58 10.42 4.54
CA ASP A 57 -0.23 9.87 4.71
C ASP A 57 0.28 9.21 3.43
N LEU A 58 -0.60 8.50 2.71
CA LEU A 58 -0.27 7.91 1.42
C LEU A 58 0.09 8.98 0.38
N TYR A 59 -0.66 10.07 0.33
CA TYR A 59 -0.37 11.18 -0.58
C TYR A 59 0.96 11.85 -0.26
N LEU A 60 1.23 12.15 1.02
CA LEU A 60 2.45 12.82 1.44
C LEU A 60 3.70 11.94 1.27
N CYS A 61 3.62 10.64 1.59
CA CYS A 61 4.77 9.74 1.55
C CYS A 61 5.02 9.12 0.18
N TYR A 62 3.98 8.91 -0.63
CA TYR A 62 4.06 8.14 -1.87
C TYR A 62 3.52 8.89 -3.11
N GLY A 63 2.93 10.08 -2.94
CA GLY A 63 2.55 10.95 -4.06
C GLY A 63 1.32 10.49 -4.84
N PHE A 64 0.48 9.60 -4.28
CA PHE A 64 -0.74 9.13 -4.95
C PHE A 64 -1.98 9.29 -4.06
N ARG A 65 -3.15 9.33 -4.69
CA ARG A 65 -4.45 9.31 -3.99
C ARG A 65 -5.01 7.90 -4.06
N CYS A 66 -5.21 7.26 -2.91
CA CYS A 66 -5.71 5.90 -2.87
C CYS A 66 -7.15 5.80 -3.41
N SER A 67 -7.39 4.83 -4.28
CA SER A 67 -8.70 4.54 -4.88
C SER A 67 -9.08 3.06 -4.75
N CYS A 68 -8.53 2.35 -3.76
CA CYS A 68 -8.69 0.90 -3.63
C CYS A 68 -10.13 0.42 -3.31
N GLY A 69 -11.06 1.33 -3.00
CA GLY A 69 -12.42 1.01 -2.58
C GLY A 69 -12.58 0.71 -1.09
N GLY A 70 -11.48 0.47 -0.36
CA GLY A 70 -11.48 0.29 1.10
C GLY A 70 -11.41 1.59 1.92
N CYS A 71 -11.05 2.71 1.29
CA CYS A 71 -11.01 4.02 1.92
C CYS A 71 -11.77 5.05 1.06
N LYS A 72 -12.05 6.22 1.65
CA LYS A 72 -12.71 7.34 0.95
C LYS A 72 -11.79 8.05 -0.06
N GLY A 73 -10.49 7.73 -0.07
CA GLY A 73 -9.49 8.45 -0.85
C GLY A 73 -9.31 9.90 -0.39
N LEU A 74 -8.80 10.74 -1.29
CA LEU A 74 -8.72 12.19 -1.11
C LEU A 74 -9.42 12.89 -2.28
N SER A 75 -10.22 13.91 -1.97
CA SER A 75 -10.78 14.84 -2.95
C SER A 75 -9.73 15.86 -3.43
N ASP A 76 -10.02 16.52 -4.56
CA ASP A 76 -9.19 17.63 -5.05
C ASP A 76 -9.02 18.74 -4.00
N ARG A 77 -10.11 19.11 -3.32
CA ARG A 77 -10.07 20.16 -2.29
C ARG A 77 -9.17 19.81 -1.11
N GLU A 78 -9.19 18.56 -0.68
CA GLU A 78 -8.30 18.08 0.40
C GLU A 78 -6.84 18.14 -0.05
N VAL A 79 -6.56 17.74 -1.30
CA VAL A 79 -5.20 17.79 -1.85
C VAL A 79 -4.69 19.22 -2.02
N ASP A 80 -5.53 20.15 -2.48
CA ASP A 80 -5.17 21.57 -2.58
C ASP A 80 -4.86 22.16 -1.20
N THR A 81 -5.65 21.78 -0.19
CA THR A 81 -5.43 22.20 1.20
C THR A 81 -4.11 21.67 1.75
N ILE A 82 -3.78 20.40 1.46
CA ILE A 82 -2.51 19.81 1.87
C ILE A 82 -1.34 20.52 1.17
N SER A 83 -1.45 20.73 -0.15
CA SER A 83 -0.33 21.23 -0.98
C SER A 83 -0.01 22.71 -0.73
N THR A 84 -0.96 23.49 -0.22
CA THR A 84 -0.76 24.90 0.14
C THR A 84 -0.11 25.12 1.50
N GLN A 85 0.06 24.04 2.29
CA GLN A 85 0.69 24.08 3.63
C GLN A 85 2.19 23.78 3.62
N TRP A 86 2.79 23.58 2.43
CA TRP A 86 4.21 23.29 2.24
C TRP A 86 4.94 24.45 1.56
#